data_AF-A0A2T7TN16-F1
#
_entry.id   AF-A0A2T7TN16-F1
#
_cell.length_a   1.000
_cell.length_b   1.000
_cell.length_c   1.000
_cell.angle_alpha   90.00
_cell.angle_beta   90.00
_cell.angle_gamma   90.00
#
_symmetry.space_group_name_H-M   'P 1'
#
loop_
_entity.id
_entity.type
_entity.pdbx_description
1 polymer ?
#
loop_
_entity_poly.entity_id
_entity_poly.type
_entity_poly.pdbx_seq_one_letter_code
_entity_poly.pdbx_strand_id
1 'polypeptide(L)'
;MSWWSLDLALKELVMTFGPSPRHPKSSWLTRSIASAAAAALLAGSITALPAFAGQQSDKTAGVAEALTTDTNPADHPADRFIVKFDGNGDGTSERGRTYQNTVNSLGIPVTEVGVTVDGATVVEATEDLTAEQSDGVVAALESRGDVEYAEVDVFMQPTAIAPDDDLYDSQWNLFEAEAGMRVDSAWERSTGAGVTVAVIDTGITEHSDLAGNIIPGYDFITSPQIAGDNDGRDSDPTDEGDQCNSDPSSWHGTHVAGTIGAVANNSQGIAGVAYDSQIQPIRALGACGGYTSDVAAATLWAAGGSVPGLPLNPTPAKVINLSLGGAGTCGTTFQTAINYANSQNAVVITAAGNENTFAKYTTPANCNNVVVVGATGREGNKANYSNHGPEVDVSAPGGDASTGRSSAILSTLNSGAAGPETESYGYLQGTSMATPHVAGAAALMLSVDPSLTPAQVEAQLKATSRPFPGVCYTGGCGTGLVDAAAAVKAVAPAVNPQPFSDVPVGMKFQREMSWMAASGISTGWTEFDGARAYRPLTAVNRDAMAAFMYRMAGSPAFTPPTRSPFADVDTSQKFYLEMAWLASTGISTGWAGPNGTKTYRALTPVNRDAMAAFMYRFSEDY
;
A
#
# COMPACT_ATOMS: atom_id res chain seq x y z
N MET A 1 -50.56 -7.13 -50.37
CA MET A 1 -51.47 -5.96 -50.44
C MET A 1 -50.63 -4.71 -50.21
N SER A 2 -50.98 -3.56 -50.82
CA SER A 2 -50.48 -2.18 -50.57
C SER A 2 -49.02 -1.98 -50.06
N TRP A 3 -48.00 -1.55 -50.85
CA TRP A 3 -47.81 -0.29 -51.64
C TRP A 3 -47.38 0.92 -50.78
N TRP A 4 -46.36 1.75 -51.05
CA TRP A 4 -45.28 1.89 -52.08
C TRP A 4 -43.90 1.89 -51.35
N SER A 5 -42.68 1.65 -51.88
CA SER A 5 -41.94 2.10 -53.10
C SER A 5 -41.50 3.59 -53.05
N LEU A 6 -40.32 4.05 -53.52
CA LEU A 6 -39.47 3.64 -54.66
C LEU A 6 -37.97 4.07 -54.46
N ASP A 7 -36.99 3.27 -54.93
CA ASP A 7 -35.74 3.60 -55.70
C ASP A 7 -34.69 4.68 -55.26
N LEU A 8 -33.39 4.71 -55.67
CA LEU A 8 -32.55 3.87 -56.58
C LEU A 8 -31.01 3.97 -56.26
N ALA A 9 -30.22 3.00 -56.75
CA ALA A 9 -28.78 2.98 -57.17
C ALA A 9 -27.67 3.73 -56.37
N LEU A 10 -26.49 3.20 -56.00
CA LEU A 10 -25.64 2.03 -56.37
C LEU A 10 -24.72 2.20 -57.61
N LYS A 11 -23.39 2.37 -57.35
CA LYS A 11 -22.17 1.93 -58.11
C LYS A 11 -20.91 2.69 -57.61
N GLU A 12 -19.66 2.34 -57.96
CA GLU A 12 -18.85 1.09 -57.89
C GLU A 12 -17.47 1.31 -58.58
N LEU A 13 -16.50 0.41 -58.34
CA LEU A 13 -15.12 0.32 -58.89
C LEU A 13 -14.12 1.43 -58.44
N VAL A 14 -12.81 1.24 -58.12
CA VAL A 14 -11.77 0.17 -58.26
C VAL A 14 -10.74 0.40 -59.41
N MET A 15 -9.44 0.08 -59.13
CA MET A 15 -8.22 0.15 -60.00
C MET A 15 -7.63 1.57 -60.26
N THR A 16 -6.30 1.80 -60.44
CA THR A 16 -5.10 0.92 -60.52
C THR A 16 -3.76 1.65 -60.18
N PHE A 17 -2.68 0.86 -59.98
CA PHE A 17 -1.23 1.15 -59.80
C PHE A 17 -0.55 2.38 -60.49
N GLY A 18 0.23 3.17 -59.71
CA GLY A 18 1.57 3.76 -59.98
C GLY A 18 1.84 4.67 -61.21
N PRO A 19 3.09 5.16 -61.46
CA PRO A 19 4.29 5.26 -60.61
C PRO A 19 4.89 6.70 -60.50
N SER A 20 6.08 6.87 -59.90
CA SER A 20 6.88 8.13 -59.88
C SER A 20 7.63 8.36 -61.22
N PRO A 21 7.88 9.59 -61.74
CA PRO A 21 9.15 10.32 -61.42
C PRO A 21 9.26 11.88 -61.65
N ARG A 22 10.24 12.50 -60.95
CA ARG A 22 11.13 13.64 -61.36
C ARG A 22 10.65 15.10 -61.57
N HIS A 23 11.49 16.03 -61.07
CA HIS A 23 11.57 17.48 -61.43
C HIS A 23 11.98 17.72 -62.91
N PRO A 24 11.79 18.95 -63.46
CA PRO A 24 12.75 20.09 -63.34
C PRO A 24 12.03 21.43 -63.04
N LYS A 25 12.54 22.68 -63.03
CA LYS A 25 13.73 23.42 -63.56
C LYS A 25 14.15 24.54 -62.55
N SER A 26 15.44 24.87 -62.34
CA SER A 26 16.31 25.92 -63.00
C SER A 26 15.76 27.37 -63.01
N SER A 27 16.51 28.45 -62.72
CA SER A 27 17.93 28.70 -62.34
C SER A 27 18.06 30.10 -61.65
N TRP A 28 19.20 30.66 -61.23
CA TRP A 28 20.29 31.25 -62.05
C TRP A 28 21.61 31.50 -61.26
N LEU A 29 22.69 30.92 -61.79
CA LEU A 29 24.09 31.40 -61.85
C LEU A 29 24.86 31.95 -60.60
N THR A 30 25.85 31.12 -60.17
CA THR A 30 27.30 31.47 -59.97
C THR A 30 27.72 32.40 -58.81
N ARG A 31 28.97 32.33 -58.28
CA ARG A 31 30.21 31.60 -58.67
C ARG A 31 31.08 31.35 -57.42
N SER A 32 31.79 30.23 -57.35
CA SER A 32 32.86 29.99 -56.35
C SER A 32 34.22 30.43 -56.87
N ILE A 33 35.18 30.80 -55.99
CA ILE A 33 36.63 30.54 -56.11
C ILE A 33 37.42 30.94 -54.83
N ALA A 34 38.38 30.08 -54.49
CA ALA A 34 39.54 30.14 -53.59
C ALA A 34 39.82 31.34 -52.62
N SER A 35 40.03 30.97 -51.35
CA SER A 35 41.28 31.10 -50.56
C SER A 35 42.20 32.34 -50.64
N ALA A 36 42.50 32.95 -49.48
CA ALA A 36 43.88 33.18 -48.98
C ALA A 36 43.89 33.67 -47.50
N ALA A 37 45.03 33.53 -46.81
CA ALA A 37 45.21 33.83 -45.39
C ALA A 37 45.83 35.22 -45.11
N ALA A 38 45.66 35.72 -43.88
CA ALA A 38 46.56 36.67 -43.21
C ALA A 38 46.39 36.56 -41.67
N ALA A 39 47.44 36.88 -40.89
CA ALA A 39 47.40 36.81 -39.42
C ALA A 39 48.30 37.88 -38.76
N ALA A 40 47.76 38.58 -37.75
CA ALA A 40 48.41 39.49 -36.79
C ALA A 40 47.32 40.15 -35.89
N LEU A 41 47.55 40.66 -34.68
CA LEU A 41 48.40 40.30 -33.52
C LEU A 41 48.07 41.32 -32.39
N LEU A 42 48.43 41.02 -31.13
CA LEU A 42 48.29 41.87 -29.91
C LEU A 42 46.85 42.07 -29.35
N ALA A 43 46.61 42.25 -28.04
CA ALA A 43 47.37 41.87 -26.83
C ALA A 43 46.49 42.05 -25.55
N GLY A 44 46.68 41.18 -24.54
CA GLY A 44 46.09 41.32 -23.19
C GLY A 44 44.62 40.87 -23.07
N SER A 45 44.13 40.35 -21.93
CA SER A 45 44.78 40.10 -20.62
C SER A 45 44.19 38.84 -19.96
N ILE A 46 44.92 38.23 -19.02
CA ILE A 46 44.58 36.93 -18.40
C ILE A 46 43.92 37.13 -17.03
N THR A 47 42.79 36.46 -16.81
CA THR A 47 42.46 35.79 -15.54
C THR A 47 41.96 34.37 -15.86
N ALA A 48 42.23 33.40 -14.99
CA ALA A 48 42.00 31.99 -15.28
C ALA A 48 41.37 31.26 -14.09
N LEU A 49 40.48 30.31 -14.41
CA LEU A 49 40.11 29.20 -13.53
C LEU A 49 40.20 27.92 -14.39
N PRO A 50 40.78 26.82 -13.88
CA PRO A 50 41.12 25.67 -14.70
C PRO A 50 39.93 24.73 -14.92
N ALA A 51 39.69 24.36 -16.18
CA ALA A 51 39.08 23.06 -16.47
C ALA A 51 40.16 21.99 -16.38
N PHE A 52 39.83 20.82 -15.82
CA PHE A 52 40.63 19.60 -15.97
C PHE A 52 39.81 18.55 -16.71
N ALA A 53 40.35 18.06 -17.82
CA ALA A 53 39.79 16.95 -18.58
C ALA A 53 40.09 15.62 -17.89
N GLY A 54 39.26 14.61 -18.14
CA GLY A 54 39.35 13.31 -17.47
C GLY A 54 40.60 12.50 -17.81
N GLN A 55 40.93 11.55 -16.93
CA GLN A 55 41.91 10.51 -17.19
C GLN A 55 41.29 9.15 -16.83
N GLN A 56 41.16 8.30 -17.84
CA GLN A 56 40.63 6.94 -17.74
C GLN A 56 41.71 5.99 -17.20
N SER A 57 41.38 5.11 -16.24
CA SER A 57 42.29 4.08 -15.74
C SER A 57 41.55 2.82 -15.31
N ASP A 58 41.92 1.66 -15.86
CA ASP A 58 41.35 0.37 -15.50
C ASP A 58 41.62 -0.02 -14.04
N LYS A 59 40.59 -0.54 -13.36
CA LYS A 59 40.70 -1.31 -12.11
C LYS A 59 39.69 -2.47 -12.04
N THR A 60 39.56 -3.23 -13.12
CA THR A 60 38.83 -4.51 -13.15
C THR A 60 39.62 -5.66 -12.49
N ALA A 61 40.16 -5.40 -11.30
CA ALA A 61 40.83 -6.39 -10.44
C ALA A 61 40.81 -5.90 -8.98
N GLY A 62 40.09 -6.62 -8.09
CA GLY A 62 40.00 -6.30 -6.66
C GLY A 62 38.63 -6.52 -5.99
N VAL A 63 37.58 -6.82 -6.76
CA VAL A 63 36.18 -6.91 -6.28
C VAL A 63 35.83 -8.28 -5.63
N ALA A 64 36.81 -9.02 -5.13
CA ALA A 64 36.69 -10.47 -4.87
C ALA A 64 36.89 -10.92 -3.41
N GLU A 65 37.29 -10.04 -2.48
CA GLU A 65 37.67 -10.42 -1.10
C GLU A 65 37.10 -9.48 -0.01
N ALA A 66 35.92 -8.88 -0.25
CA ALA A 66 35.29 -7.93 0.68
C ALA A 66 33.78 -8.15 0.91
N LEU A 67 33.24 -9.32 0.52
CA LEU A 67 31.82 -9.67 0.65
C LEU A 67 31.65 -11.03 1.36
N THR A 68 32.11 -11.12 2.61
CA THR A 68 31.94 -12.30 3.48
C THR A 68 31.72 -11.90 4.94
N THR A 69 30.69 -11.08 5.19
CA THR A 69 29.97 -11.03 6.48
C THR A 69 28.50 -11.28 6.20
N ASP A 70 28.25 -12.47 5.70
CA ASP A 70 26.92 -13.04 5.49
C ASP A 70 26.33 -13.37 6.87
N THR A 71 25.46 -12.51 7.38
CA THR A 71 24.67 -12.81 8.59
C THR A 71 23.61 -13.81 8.19
N ASN A 72 23.82 -15.06 8.59
CA ASN A 72 22.99 -16.18 8.22
C ASN A 72 21.54 -15.92 8.68
N PRO A 73 20.50 -16.15 7.87
CA PRO A 73 19.10 -16.05 8.31
C PRO A 73 18.73 -16.97 9.50
N ALA A 74 19.63 -17.88 9.93
CA ALA A 74 19.52 -18.60 11.19
C ALA A 74 19.83 -17.76 12.45
N ASP A 75 20.46 -16.58 12.32
CA ASP A 75 20.89 -15.71 13.44
C ASP A 75 19.72 -14.94 14.12
N HIS A 76 18.47 -15.31 13.83
CA HIS A 76 17.31 -14.81 14.56
C HIS A 76 17.31 -15.39 15.99
N PRO A 77 17.33 -14.56 17.05
CA PRO A 77 17.08 -15.07 18.39
C PRO A 77 15.66 -15.64 18.45
N ALA A 78 15.52 -16.76 19.16
CA ALA A 78 14.24 -17.36 19.40
C ALA A 78 14.20 -17.92 20.82
N ASP A 79 13.22 -17.42 21.57
CA ASP A 79 13.11 -17.62 23.01
C ASP A 79 12.47 -18.98 23.36
N ARG A 80 12.21 -19.82 22.34
CA ARG A 80 11.55 -21.10 22.46
C ARG A 80 12.44 -22.22 21.92
N PHE A 81 12.41 -23.38 22.58
CA PHE A 81 13.32 -24.50 22.37
C PHE A 81 12.55 -25.82 22.39
N ILE A 82 12.97 -26.77 21.56
CA ILE A 82 12.51 -28.16 21.59
C ILE A 82 13.54 -28.98 22.37
N VAL A 83 13.10 -29.72 23.38
CA VAL A 83 13.97 -30.55 24.23
C VAL A 83 13.45 -31.98 24.27
N LYS A 84 14.24 -32.90 23.77
CA LYS A 84 13.97 -34.34 23.85
C LYS A 84 14.67 -34.91 25.08
N PHE A 85 13.91 -35.56 25.95
CA PHE A 85 14.45 -36.27 27.10
C PHE A 85 14.63 -37.75 26.78
N ASP A 86 15.67 -38.36 27.36
CA ASP A 86 15.84 -39.81 27.28
C ASP A 86 14.72 -40.54 28.05
N GLY A 87 14.59 -41.86 27.84
CA GLY A 87 13.56 -42.67 28.48
C GLY A 87 13.63 -42.76 30.02
N ASN A 88 14.65 -42.17 30.65
CA ASN A 88 14.80 -42.02 32.09
C ASN A 88 14.57 -40.56 32.55
N GLY A 89 14.77 -39.58 31.65
CA GLY A 89 14.70 -38.14 31.88
C GLY A 89 13.31 -37.50 31.71
N ASP A 90 12.36 -38.16 31.04
CA ASP A 90 11.01 -37.62 30.79
C ASP A 90 10.08 -37.60 32.04
N GLY A 91 10.64 -37.82 33.24
CA GLY A 91 9.93 -37.57 34.49
C GLY A 91 9.83 -36.07 34.79
N THR A 92 8.67 -35.58 35.25
CA THR A 92 8.48 -34.14 35.58
C THR A 92 9.50 -33.62 36.60
N SER A 93 10.04 -34.48 37.47
CA SER A 93 11.06 -34.10 38.46
C SER A 93 12.49 -34.06 37.88
N GLU A 94 12.71 -34.76 36.78
CA GLU A 94 13.94 -34.88 36.01
C GLU A 94 14.04 -33.70 35.03
N ARG A 95 12.99 -33.46 34.23
CA ARG A 95 12.87 -32.27 33.37
C ARG A 95 13.02 -30.97 34.17
N GLY A 96 12.34 -30.86 35.32
CA GLY A 96 12.48 -29.72 36.24
C GLY A 96 13.90 -29.52 36.80
N ARG A 97 14.68 -30.59 36.99
CA ARG A 97 16.12 -30.50 37.35
C ARG A 97 16.96 -29.98 36.18
N THR A 98 16.60 -30.33 34.95
CA THR A 98 17.25 -29.85 33.73
C THR A 98 16.99 -28.37 33.48
N TYR A 99 15.76 -27.87 33.61
CA TYR A 99 15.49 -26.43 33.48
C TYR A 99 16.17 -25.60 34.58
N GLN A 100 16.23 -26.13 35.81
CA GLN A 100 16.99 -25.51 36.89
C GLN A 100 18.50 -25.47 36.62
N ASN A 101 19.05 -26.37 35.80
CA ASN A 101 20.45 -26.31 35.37
C ASN A 101 20.72 -25.13 34.44
N THR A 102 19.80 -24.85 33.51
CA THR A 102 19.86 -23.66 32.63
C THR A 102 19.83 -22.37 33.47
N VAL A 103 18.88 -22.25 34.41
CA VAL A 103 18.81 -21.14 35.38
C VAL A 103 20.12 -20.98 36.16
N ASN A 104 20.68 -22.08 36.67
CA ASN A 104 21.92 -22.04 37.46
C ASN A 104 23.16 -21.68 36.63
N SER A 105 23.14 -21.92 35.32
CA SER A 105 24.29 -21.74 34.42
C SER A 105 24.30 -20.36 33.75
N LEU A 106 23.12 -19.83 33.41
CA LEU A 106 22.96 -18.62 32.59
C LEU A 106 22.13 -17.51 33.26
N GLY A 107 21.37 -17.83 34.31
CA GLY A 107 20.35 -16.96 34.91
C GLY A 107 18.98 -17.03 34.22
N ILE A 108 18.92 -17.52 32.98
CA ILE A 108 17.71 -17.55 32.12
C ILE A 108 16.74 -18.66 32.60
N PRO A 109 15.50 -18.32 32.99
CA PRO A 109 14.43 -19.28 33.27
C PRO A 109 13.70 -19.74 32.00
N VAL A 110 13.40 -21.04 31.93
CA VAL A 110 12.56 -21.64 30.86
C VAL A 110 11.39 -22.41 31.45
N THR A 111 10.27 -22.47 30.73
CA THR A 111 9.00 -23.09 31.18
C THR A 111 8.36 -23.95 30.09
N GLU A 112 7.72 -25.06 30.46
CA GLU A 112 7.03 -25.94 29.48
C GLU A 112 5.78 -25.28 28.91
N VAL A 113 5.73 -25.12 27.57
CA VAL A 113 4.61 -24.48 26.84
C VAL A 113 3.90 -25.42 25.85
N GLY A 114 4.49 -26.56 25.52
CA GLY A 114 3.89 -27.51 24.59
C GLY A 114 4.64 -28.84 24.47
N VAL A 115 4.21 -29.67 23.52
CA VAL A 115 4.86 -30.92 23.13
C VAL A 115 4.84 -31.08 21.61
N THR A 116 5.87 -31.69 21.03
CA THR A 116 5.97 -31.96 19.59
C THR A 116 5.18 -33.22 19.18
N VAL A 117 5.06 -33.45 17.87
CA VAL A 117 4.33 -34.61 17.31
C VAL A 117 4.96 -35.97 17.62
N ASP A 118 6.24 -36.01 17.97
CA ASP A 118 7.00 -37.20 18.39
C ASP A 118 7.19 -37.28 19.93
N GLY A 119 6.69 -36.30 20.67
CA GLY A 119 6.81 -36.24 22.14
C GLY A 119 8.19 -35.79 22.62
N ALA A 120 8.73 -34.70 22.07
CA ALA A 120 9.66 -33.82 22.77
C ALA A 120 8.86 -32.74 23.52
N THR A 121 9.46 -32.12 24.53
CA THR A 121 8.85 -30.99 25.26
C THR A 121 9.26 -29.68 24.62
N VAL A 122 8.33 -28.76 24.44
CA VAL A 122 8.60 -27.39 23.99
C VAL A 122 8.68 -26.49 25.22
N VAL A 123 9.78 -25.75 25.36
CA VAL A 123 10.01 -24.81 26.47
C VAL A 123 10.26 -23.39 25.96
N GLU A 124 9.81 -22.39 26.71
CA GLU A 124 9.92 -20.97 26.38
C GLU A 124 10.62 -20.22 27.53
N ALA A 125 11.55 -19.34 27.18
CA ALA A 125 12.26 -18.47 28.11
C ALA A 125 11.35 -17.35 28.62
N THR A 126 11.62 -16.82 29.82
CA THR A 126 10.80 -15.76 30.42
C THR A 126 11.19 -14.33 30.01
N GLU A 127 12.13 -14.19 29.08
CA GLU A 127 12.66 -12.92 28.58
C GLU A 127 13.21 -13.08 27.16
N ASP A 128 13.12 -12.03 26.34
CA ASP A 128 13.68 -11.95 24.98
C ASP A 128 15.21 -12.12 25.01
N LEU A 129 15.75 -12.98 24.15
CA LEU A 129 17.15 -13.38 24.11
C LEU A 129 17.92 -12.76 22.93
N THR A 130 19.25 -12.85 22.99
CA THR A 130 20.13 -12.74 21.82
C THR A 130 20.44 -14.12 21.23
N ALA A 131 21.01 -14.18 20.02
CA ALA A 131 21.46 -15.44 19.42
C ALA A 131 22.50 -16.15 20.32
N GLU A 132 23.48 -15.42 20.86
CA GLU A 132 24.49 -15.95 21.82
C GLU A 132 23.84 -16.53 23.10
N GLN A 133 22.78 -15.89 23.61
CA GLN A 133 22.02 -16.44 24.74
C GLN A 133 21.18 -17.68 24.34
N SER A 134 20.65 -17.71 23.11
CA SER A 134 19.85 -18.83 22.59
C SER A 134 20.72 -20.08 22.42
N ASP A 135 21.88 -19.95 21.79
CA ASP A 135 22.93 -20.98 21.71
C ASP A 135 23.37 -21.44 23.10
N GLY A 136 23.55 -20.49 24.03
CA GLY A 136 23.87 -20.76 25.43
C GLY A 136 22.81 -21.64 26.11
N VAL A 137 21.52 -21.33 25.92
CA VAL A 137 20.40 -22.12 26.48
C VAL A 137 20.38 -23.53 25.90
N VAL A 138 20.54 -23.70 24.59
CA VAL A 138 20.67 -25.02 23.95
C VAL A 138 21.82 -25.81 24.57
N ALA A 139 23.03 -25.24 24.62
CA ALA A 139 24.19 -25.92 25.20
C ALA A 139 24.03 -26.25 26.69
N ALA A 140 23.32 -25.42 27.46
CA ALA A 140 23.02 -25.67 28.87
C ALA A 140 22.00 -26.81 29.06
N LEU A 141 21.05 -26.97 28.13
CA LEU A 141 20.11 -28.08 28.09
C LEU A 141 20.81 -29.39 27.67
N GLU A 142 21.58 -29.39 26.58
CA GLU A 142 22.34 -30.57 26.10
C GLU A 142 23.46 -31.02 27.06
N SER A 143 23.92 -30.16 27.97
CA SER A 143 24.87 -30.54 29.03
C SER A 143 24.33 -31.61 30.01
N ARG A 144 23.04 -31.93 29.93
CA ARG A 144 22.34 -32.88 30.81
C ARG A 144 22.28 -34.26 30.16
N GLY A 145 22.88 -35.27 30.81
CA GLY A 145 22.89 -36.65 30.31
C GLY A 145 21.53 -37.38 30.31
N ASP A 146 20.45 -36.67 30.63
CA ASP A 146 19.03 -37.07 30.55
C ASP A 146 18.29 -36.36 29.38
N VAL A 147 19.01 -35.55 28.58
CA VAL A 147 18.55 -34.95 27.32
C VAL A 147 19.17 -35.73 26.14
N GLU A 148 18.33 -36.08 25.15
CA GLU A 148 18.74 -36.75 23.91
C GLU A 148 19.18 -35.74 22.84
N TYR A 149 18.48 -34.60 22.76
CA TYR A 149 18.88 -33.40 22.02
C TYR A 149 18.13 -32.16 22.55
N ALA A 150 18.69 -30.98 22.31
CA ALA A 150 17.94 -29.72 22.39
C ALA A 150 18.20 -28.87 21.13
N GLU A 151 17.16 -28.21 20.62
CA GLU A 151 17.25 -27.35 19.44
C GLU A 151 16.38 -26.10 19.61
N VAL A 152 16.66 -25.08 18.81
CA VAL A 152 15.86 -23.83 18.78
C VAL A 152 14.53 -24.10 18.06
N ASP A 153 13.41 -23.73 18.67
CA ASP A 153 12.08 -23.82 18.07
C ASP A 153 11.85 -22.59 17.17
N VAL A 154 12.54 -22.61 16.03
CA VAL A 154 12.60 -21.49 15.07
C VAL A 154 11.19 -21.03 14.69
N PHE A 155 10.95 -19.72 14.78
CA PHE A 155 9.66 -19.13 14.43
C PHE A 155 9.42 -19.20 12.90
N MET A 156 8.83 -20.31 12.46
CA MET A 156 8.51 -20.56 11.05
C MET A 156 7.44 -19.57 10.56
N GLN A 157 7.88 -18.50 9.92
CA GLN A 157 7.02 -17.63 9.12
C GLN A 157 6.55 -18.38 7.86
N PRO A 158 5.36 -18.08 7.32
CA PRO A 158 5.12 -18.36 5.90
C PRO A 158 6.15 -17.56 5.10
N THR A 159 6.77 -18.18 4.09
CA THR A 159 7.43 -17.38 3.05
C THR A 159 6.36 -16.50 2.43
N ALA A 160 6.47 -15.18 2.60
CA ALA A 160 5.56 -14.23 2.00
C ALA A 160 5.46 -14.53 0.50
N ILE A 161 4.24 -14.58 -0.02
CA ILE A 161 4.04 -14.65 -1.47
C ILE A 161 4.38 -13.25 -1.97
N ALA A 162 5.63 -13.07 -2.38
CA ALA A 162 6.02 -11.97 -3.23
C ALA A 162 5.07 -11.95 -4.44
N PRO A 163 4.46 -10.79 -4.77
CA PRO A 163 3.59 -10.67 -5.93
C PRO A 163 4.30 -11.14 -7.21
N ASP A 164 3.56 -11.72 -8.16
CA ASP A 164 4.13 -12.30 -9.38
C ASP A 164 4.43 -11.27 -10.49
N ASP A 165 4.48 -9.99 -10.10
CA ASP A 165 4.57 -8.82 -10.95
C ASP A 165 6.03 -8.58 -11.42
N ASP A 166 6.21 -8.47 -12.74
CA ASP A 166 7.51 -8.53 -13.46
C ASP A 166 8.63 -7.61 -12.91
N LEU A 167 8.30 -6.53 -12.19
CA LEU A 167 9.25 -5.55 -11.66
C LEU A 167 9.26 -5.45 -10.12
N TYR A 168 8.53 -6.30 -9.40
CA TYR A 168 8.47 -6.28 -7.92
C TYR A 168 9.86 -6.32 -7.27
N ASP A 169 10.76 -7.19 -7.75
CA ASP A 169 12.16 -7.31 -7.29
C ASP A 169 12.97 -6.00 -7.39
N SER A 170 12.51 -5.02 -8.18
CA SER A 170 13.13 -3.69 -8.28
C SER A 170 12.60 -2.68 -7.25
N GLN A 171 11.47 -2.97 -6.59
CA GLN A 171 10.82 -2.11 -5.60
C GLN A 171 11.39 -2.33 -4.18
N TRP A 172 12.69 -2.11 -4.02
CA TRP A 172 13.43 -2.23 -2.74
C TRP A 172 12.71 -1.58 -1.54
N ASN A 173 12.02 -0.48 -1.82
CA ASN A 173 11.23 0.35 -0.92
C ASN A 173 10.10 -0.43 -0.19
N LEU A 174 9.62 -1.53 -0.77
CA LEU A 174 8.58 -2.36 -0.15
C LEU A 174 9.17 -3.34 0.88
N PHE A 175 10.25 -4.06 0.54
CA PHE A 175 10.67 -5.27 1.26
C PHE A 175 12.09 -5.26 1.86
N GLU A 176 13.03 -4.39 1.40
CA GLU A 176 14.42 -4.51 1.87
C GLU A 176 14.57 -4.21 3.37
N ALA A 177 15.22 -5.12 4.09
CA ALA A 177 15.35 -5.03 5.55
C ALA A 177 16.04 -3.74 6.03
N GLU A 178 17.00 -3.22 5.25
CA GLU A 178 17.75 -2.00 5.59
C GLU A 178 16.82 -0.78 5.56
N ALA A 179 16.26 -0.40 4.40
CA ALA A 179 15.51 0.86 4.22
C ALA A 179 14.09 0.72 3.63
N GLY A 180 13.63 -0.49 3.32
CA GLY A 180 12.25 -0.76 2.87
C GLY A 180 11.23 -0.74 4.02
N MET A 181 9.94 -0.78 3.69
CA MET A 181 8.85 -0.59 4.65
C MET A 181 8.25 -1.87 5.26
N ARG A 182 8.77 -3.06 4.91
CA ARG A 182 8.24 -4.37 5.34
C ARG A 182 6.77 -4.56 4.94
N VAL A 183 6.43 -4.15 3.72
CA VAL A 183 5.06 -4.16 3.20
C VAL A 183 4.61 -5.59 2.87
N ASP A 184 5.53 -6.44 2.43
CA ASP A 184 5.40 -7.90 2.33
C ASP A 184 4.81 -8.52 3.62
N SER A 185 5.31 -8.09 4.77
CA SER A 185 4.91 -8.55 6.10
C SER A 185 3.64 -7.84 6.60
N ALA A 186 3.21 -6.75 5.95
CA ALA A 186 1.93 -6.09 6.18
C ALA A 186 0.78 -6.80 5.43
N TRP A 187 1.05 -7.28 4.21
CA TRP A 187 0.11 -8.04 3.37
C TRP A 187 -0.36 -9.37 3.98
N GLU A 188 0.36 -9.93 4.96
CA GLU A 188 -0.14 -11.00 5.85
C GLU A 188 -1.46 -10.66 6.58
N ARG A 189 -1.78 -9.36 6.72
CA ARG A 189 -2.85 -8.82 7.58
C ARG A 189 -3.78 -7.86 6.86
N SER A 190 -3.28 -7.13 5.86
CA SER A 190 -4.05 -6.16 5.09
C SER A 190 -3.39 -5.81 3.77
N THR A 191 -4.22 -5.65 2.75
CA THR A 191 -3.88 -5.22 1.39
C THR A 191 -4.48 -3.85 1.03
N GLY A 192 -5.22 -3.22 1.95
CA GLY A 192 -5.89 -1.93 1.74
C GLY A 192 -7.35 -2.03 1.29
N ALA A 193 -7.87 -3.25 1.13
CA ALA A 193 -9.24 -3.53 0.70
C ALA A 193 -10.29 -2.69 1.44
N GLY A 194 -11.23 -2.11 0.68
CA GLY A 194 -12.33 -1.29 1.20
C GLY A 194 -11.96 0.16 1.59
N VAL A 195 -10.71 0.58 1.40
CA VAL A 195 -10.28 1.97 1.67
C VAL A 195 -10.15 2.76 0.37
N THR A 196 -10.77 3.94 0.33
CA THR A 196 -10.55 4.93 -0.74
C THR A 196 -9.43 5.90 -0.36
N VAL A 197 -8.43 6.03 -1.24
CA VAL A 197 -7.31 6.98 -1.13
C VAL A 197 -7.42 8.04 -2.22
N ALA A 198 -7.53 9.31 -1.82
CA ALA A 198 -7.51 10.43 -2.77
C ALA A 198 -6.07 10.86 -3.06
N VAL A 199 -5.73 10.99 -4.34
CA VAL A 199 -4.45 11.51 -4.84
C VAL A 199 -4.70 12.89 -5.43
N ILE A 200 -4.37 13.94 -4.70
CA ILE A 200 -4.57 15.33 -5.16
C ILE A 200 -3.26 15.82 -5.78
N ASP A 201 -3.19 15.76 -7.12
CA ASP A 201 -1.92 15.78 -7.86
C ASP A 201 -2.10 16.23 -9.34
N THR A 202 -1.23 15.83 -10.28
CA THR A 202 -1.29 16.20 -11.71
C THR A 202 -2.45 15.56 -12.50
N GLY A 203 -3.15 14.60 -11.90
CA GLY A 203 -4.18 13.78 -12.55
C GLY A 203 -3.77 12.32 -12.62
N ILE A 204 -4.28 11.60 -13.63
CA ILE A 204 -3.96 10.20 -13.91
C ILE A 204 -3.82 9.97 -15.42
N THR A 205 -2.91 9.09 -15.84
CA THR A 205 -2.88 8.58 -17.22
C THR A 205 -3.50 7.19 -17.29
N GLU A 206 -4.09 6.82 -18.45
CA GLU A 206 -4.52 5.43 -18.67
C GLU A 206 -3.30 4.50 -18.55
N HIS A 207 -3.38 3.55 -17.61
CA HIS A 207 -2.31 2.62 -17.29
C HIS A 207 -2.93 1.29 -16.84
N SER A 208 -2.61 0.20 -17.54
CA SER A 208 -3.17 -1.15 -17.29
C SER A 208 -2.97 -1.59 -15.84
N ASP A 209 -1.76 -1.41 -15.33
CA ASP A 209 -1.33 -1.72 -13.96
C ASP A 209 -2.07 -0.93 -12.85
N LEU A 210 -2.85 0.09 -13.21
CA LEU A 210 -3.71 0.86 -12.29
C LEU A 210 -5.21 0.61 -12.52
N ALA A 211 -5.59 0.06 -13.69
CA ALA A 211 -6.97 0.08 -14.19
C ALA A 211 -7.98 -0.71 -13.35
N GLY A 212 -7.53 -1.64 -12.50
CA GLY A 212 -8.38 -2.33 -11.51
C GLY A 212 -8.75 -1.47 -10.30
N ASN A 213 -7.91 -0.49 -9.95
CA ASN A 213 -7.96 0.25 -8.69
C ASN A 213 -8.39 1.72 -8.83
N ILE A 214 -8.33 2.30 -10.03
CA ILE A 214 -8.81 3.67 -10.26
C ILE A 214 -10.34 3.72 -10.17
N ILE A 215 -10.87 4.63 -9.35
CA ILE A 215 -12.30 4.98 -9.29
C ILE A 215 -12.53 6.43 -9.76
N PRO A 216 -13.78 6.82 -10.13
CA PRO A 216 -14.06 8.15 -10.69
C PRO A 216 -13.57 9.31 -9.81
N GLY A 217 -12.75 10.15 -10.44
CA GLY A 217 -12.16 11.35 -9.88
C GLY A 217 -12.89 12.65 -10.24
N TYR A 218 -12.15 13.76 -10.23
CA TYR A 218 -12.64 15.07 -10.66
C TYR A 218 -11.46 16.05 -10.90
N ASP A 219 -11.61 17.02 -11.81
CA ASP A 219 -10.62 18.09 -12.01
C ASP A 219 -10.98 19.35 -11.18
N PHE A 220 -9.98 19.96 -10.56
CA PHE A 220 -10.11 21.15 -9.72
C PHE A 220 -9.38 22.38 -10.27
N ILE A 221 -8.63 22.27 -11.36
CA ILE A 221 -7.87 23.34 -11.99
C ILE A 221 -8.84 24.37 -12.59
N THR A 222 -8.77 25.61 -12.13
CA THR A 222 -9.67 26.69 -12.59
C THR A 222 -9.18 27.47 -13.80
N SER A 223 -8.04 27.10 -14.37
CA SER A 223 -7.38 27.81 -15.48
C SER A 223 -7.11 26.87 -16.66
N PRO A 224 -7.76 27.06 -17.82
CA PRO A 224 -7.52 26.23 -19.01
C PRO A 224 -6.07 26.29 -19.52
N GLN A 225 -5.30 27.29 -19.10
CA GLN A 225 -3.88 27.45 -19.45
C GLN A 225 -2.94 26.63 -18.56
N ILE A 226 -3.43 26.19 -17.39
CA ILE A 226 -2.74 25.22 -16.52
C ILE A 226 -3.26 23.81 -16.82
N ALA A 227 -4.56 23.68 -17.06
CA ALA A 227 -5.24 22.41 -17.25
C ALA A 227 -4.95 21.77 -18.63
N GLY A 228 -4.93 22.53 -19.74
CA GLY A 228 -4.50 22.06 -21.06
C GLY A 228 -5.58 21.34 -21.89
N ASP A 229 -6.55 20.72 -21.23
CA ASP A 229 -7.83 20.16 -21.72
C ASP A 229 -8.73 21.12 -22.52
N ASN A 230 -8.52 22.44 -22.38
CA ASN A 230 -9.25 23.57 -22.97
C ASN A 230 -10.46 24.11 -22.18
N ASP A 231 -10.79 23.60 -20.98
CA ASP A 231 -11.73 24.29 -20.07
C ASP A 231 -11.28 24.36 -18.59
N GLY A 232 -11.76 23.50 -17.70
CA GLY A 232 -11.35 23.47 -16.29
C GLY A 232 -12.52 23.32 -15.30
N ARG A 233 -12.28 22.49 -14.27
CA ARG A 233 -13.27 21.99 -13.31
C ARG A 233 -14.42 21.19 -13.91
N ASP A 234 -14.04 20.14 -14.62
CA ASP A 234 -14.91 19.11 -15.16
C ASP A 234 -14.69 17.76 -14.44
N SER A 235 -15.26 16.68 -14.99
CA SER A 235 -15.27 15.35 -14.37
C SER A 235 -14.16 14.41 -14.81
N ASP A 236 -13.24 14.84 -15.69
CA ASP A 236 -12.18 14.02 -16.25
C ASP A 236 -10.82 14.37 -15.59
N PRO A 237 -10.31 13.57 -14.64
CA PRO A 237 -9.05 13.84 -13.94
C PRO A 237 -7.81 13.46 -14.77
N THR A 238 -7.92 13.34 -16.10
CA THR A 238 -6.83 12.92 -16.98
C THR A 238 -5.65 13.89 -16.91
N ASP A 239 -4.45 13.33 -16.71
CA ASP A 239 -3.20 14.08 -16.79
C ASP A 239 -2.88 14.36 -18.27
N GLU A 240 -3.23 15.55 -18.75
CA GLU A 240 -2.84 16.06 -20.08
C GLU A 240 -1.34 16.39 -20.20
N GLY A 241 -0.59 16.34 -19.09
CA GLY A 241 0.83 16.68 -19.00
C GLY A 241 1.09 18.08 -18.44
N ASP A 242 2.09 18.18 -17.56
CA ASP A 242 2.40 19.37 -16.75
C ASP A 242 3.63 20.17 -17.23
N GLN A 243 4.09 19.94 -18.47
CA GLN A 243 5.28 20.57 -19.09
C GLN A 243 5.53 22.00 -18.62
N CYS A 244 6.68 22.24 -18.01
CA CYS A 244 7.08 23.57 -17.57
C CYS A 244 8.38 24.03 -18.26
N ASN A 245 8.29 25.15 -18.98
CA ASN A 245 9.37 25.78 -19.77
C ASN A 245 9.96 24.91 -20.89
N SER A 246 10.74 23.89 -20.54
CA SER A 246 11.42 22.96 -21.46
C SER A 246 11.68 21.59 -20.80
N ASP A 247 11.20 21.40 -19.57
CA ASP A 247 11.21 20.12 -18.89
C ASP A 247 10.00 19.30 -19.39
N PRO A 248 10.17 17.97 -19.63
CA PRO A 248 9.08 17.12 -20.07
C PRO A 248 8.03 16.94 -18.97
N SER A 249 6.85 16.47 -19.35
CA SER A 249 5.79 16.13 -18.39
C SER A 249 6.25 15.07 -17.39
N SER A 250 5.87 15.25 -16.13
CA SER A 250 6.35 14.49 -14.98
C SER A 250 5.59 13.18 -14.77
N TRP A 251 4.33 13.14 -15.19
CA TRP A 251 3.36 12.05 -14.89
C TRP A 251 3.27 11.75 -13.39
N HIS A 252 3.48 12.78 -12.57
CA HIS A 252 3.72 12.68 -11.14
C HIS A 252 2.54 12.04 -10.39
N GLY A 253 1.29 12.44 -10.69
CA GLY A 253 0.10 11.81 -10.15
C GLY A 253 -0.03 10.32 -10.50
N THR A 254 0.43 9.90 -11.68
CA THR A 254 0.48 8.48 -12.08
C THR A 254 1.52 7.71 -11.26
N HIS A 255 2.70 8.29 -11.01
CA HIS A 255 3.76 7.67 -10.21
C HIS A 255 3.38 7.53 -8.74
N VAL A 256 2.75 8.58 -8.19
CA VAL A 256 2.17 8.62 -6.85
C VAL A 256 1.04 7.58 -6.70
N ALA A 257 0.13 7.48 -7.67
CA ALA A 257 -0.97 6.50 -7.65
C ALA A 257 -0.46 5.06 -7.61
N GLY A 258 0.48 4.67 -8.49
CA GLY A 258 1.05 3.33 -8.50
C GLY A 258 1.79 2.95 -7.22
N THR A 259 2.47 3.92 -6.60
CA THR A 259 3.15 3.71 -5.30
C THR A 259 2.15 3.38 -4.18
N ILE A 260 0.94 3.95 -4.23
CA ILE A 260 -0.13 3.63 -3.27
C ILE A 260 -0.79 2.30 -3.63
N GLY A 261 -1.19 2.10 -4.88
CA GLY A 261 -2.12 1.03 -5.26
C GLY A 261 -2.10 0.65 -6.74
N ALA A 262 -0.92 0.43 -7.32
CA ALA A 262 -0.83 -0.44 -8.49
C ALA A 262 -1.32 -1.86 -8.14
N VAL A 263 -1.95 -2.52 -9.10
CA VAL A 263 -2.63 -3.81 -8.95
C VAL A 263 -1.57 -4.91 -8.84
N ALA A 264 -1.46 -5.55 -7.68
CA ALA A 264 -0.48 -6.62 -7.48
C ALA A 264 -1.05 -8.01 -7.82
N ASN A 265 -0.18 -8.96 -8.15
CA ASN A 265 -0.51 -10.33 -8.56
C ASN A 265 -1.27 -10.39 -9.91
N ASN A 266 -0.89 -9.53 -10.85
CA ASN A 266 -1.46 -9.48 -12.20
C ASN A 266 -0.48 -10.03 -13.29
N SER A 267 0.70 -10.52 -12.86
CA SER A 267 1.83 -10.93 -13.69
C SER A 267 2.42 -9.83 -14.60
N GLN A 268 2.31 -8.55 -14.19
CA GLN A 268 2.75 -7.37 -14.94
C GLN A 268 3.28 -6.30 -13.95
N GLY A 269 4.28 -5.51 -14.37
CA GLY A 269 4.51 -4.21 -13.72
C GLY A 269 4.94 -4.28 -12.24
N ILE A 270 4.22 -3.55 -11.38
CA ILE A 270 4.61 -3.28 -9.99
C ILE A 270 3.47 -3.47 -8.98
N ALA A 271 3.82 -3.82 -7.74
CA ALA A 271 2.86 -3.82 -6.63
C ALA A 271 2.75 -2.44 -5.96
N GLY A 272 1.53 -1.98 -5.69
CA GLY A 272 1.28 -0.85 -4.81
C GLY A 272 1.32 -1.23 -3.32
N VAL A 273 1.65 -0.29 -2.43
CA VAL A 273 1.72 -0.56 -0.98
C VAL A 273 0.40 -1.10 -0.41
N ALA A 274 -0.72 -0.61 -0.92
CA ALA A 274 -2.09 -0.98 -0.60
C ALA A 274 -2.84 -1.36 -1.89
N TYR A 275 -2.42 -2.47 -2.52
CA TYR A 275 -2.86 -2.88 -3.85
C TYR A 275 -4.34 -3.29 -3.99
N ASP A 276 -5.10 -3.46 -2.91
CA ASP A 276 -6.56 -3.64 -2.95
C ASP A 276 -7.33 -2.35 -2.57
N SER A 277 -6.62 -1.22 -2.38
CA SER A 277 -7.25 0.08 -2.10
C SER A 277 -7.71 0.79 -3.37
N GLN A 278 -8.81 1.53 -3.28
CA GLN A 278 -9.38 2.27 -4.41
C GLN A 278 -8.76 3.68 -4.49
N ILE A 279 -8.12 3.98 -5.62
CA ILE A 279 -7.46 5.27 -5.85
C ILE A 279 -8.44 6.23 -6.52
N GLN A 280 -8.73 7.35 -5.86
CA GLN A 280 -9.47 8.47 -6.46
C GLN A 280 -8.47 9.55 -6.92
N PRO A 281 -8.15 9.65 -8.22
CA PRO A 281 -7.32 10.73 -8.75
C PRO A 281 -8.11 12.04 -8.73
N ILE A 282 -7.52 13.10 -8.19
CA ILE A 282 -8.15 14.42 -8.11
C ILE A 282 -7.17 15.43 -8.66
N ARG A 283 -7.41 15.86 -9.89
CA ARG A 283 -6.46 16.69 -10.63
C ARG A 283 -6.51 18.12 -10.12
N ALA A 284 -5.39 18.62 -9.60
CA ALA A 284 -5.30 19.97 -9.01
C ALA A 284 -3.99 20.69 -9.36
N LEU A 285 -3.09 20.01 -10.07
CA LEU A 285 -1.86 20.54 -10.67
C LEU A 285 -1.91 20.25 -12.18
N GLY A 286 -1.36 21.16 -12.97
CA GLY A 286 -1.14 20.98 -14.41
C GLY A 286 0.13 21.72 -14.82
N ALA A 287 0.15 22.33 -16.00
CA ALA A 287 1.32 23.04 -16.53
C ALA A 287 1.93 24.04 -15.53
N CYS A 288 3.17 23.77 -15.10
CA CYS A 288 3.89 24.51 -14.04
C CYS A 288 3.23 24.52 -12.63
N GLY A 289 2.39 23.55 -12.28
CA GLY A 289 1.81 23.36 -10.95
C GLY A 289 0.33 23.78 -10.86
N GLY A 290 -0.12 24.31 -9.71
CA GLY A 290 -1.53 24.64 -9.49
C GLY A 290 -1.77 25.59 -8.32
N TYR A 291 -3.03 26.02 -8.14
CA TYR A 291 -3.39 27.03 -7.16
C TYR A 291 -3.82 26.44 -5.81
N THR A 292 -3.42 27.09 -4.71
CA THR A 292 -3.84 26.72 -3.35
C THR A 292 -5.36 26.75 -3.14
N SER A 293 -6.10 27.55 -3.91
CA SER A 293 -7.57 27.55 -3.92
C SER A 293 -8.16 26.26 -4.46
N ASP A 294 -7.48 25.64 -5.40
CA ASP A 294 -7.94 24.48 -6.16
C ASP A 294 -7.56 23.21 -5.42
N VAL A 295 -6.32 23.12 -4.94
CA VAL A 295 -5.86 22.06 -4.01
C VAL A 295 -6.67 22.05 -2.70
N ALA A 296 -7.03 23.22 -2.15
CA ALA A 296 -7.89 23.27 -0.95
C ALA A 296 -9.35 22.89 -1.24
N ALA A 297 -9.89 23.22 -2.41
CA ALA A 297 -11.22 22.77 -2.83
C ALA A 297 -11.24 21.25 -3.07
N ALA A 298 -10.21 20.71 -3.74
CA ALA A 298 -9.98 19.28 -3.90
C ALA A 298 -9.90 18.56 -2.55
N THR A 299 -9.13 19.09 -1.58
CA THR A 299 -8.99 18.52 -0.22
C THR A 299 -10.34 18.45 0.50
N LEU A 300 -11.18 19.47 0.35
CA LEU A 300 -12.52 19.49 0.95
C LEU A 300 -13.48 18.51 0.27
N TRP A 301 -13.43 18.40 -1.06
CA TRP A 301 -14.29 17.48 -1.84
C TRP A 301 -13.87 16.01 -1.73
N ALA A 302 -12.57 15.73 -1.66
CA ALA A 302 -12.01 14.39 -1.38
C ALA A 302 -12.62 13.81 -0.09
N ALA A 303 -12.77 14.63 0.95
CA ALA A 303 -13.41 14.25 2.21
C ALA A 303 -14.95 14.25 2.18
N GLY A 304 -15.60 14.40 1.02
CA GLY A 304 -17.06 14.43 0.87
C GLY A 304 -17.71 15.80 1.07
N GLY A 305 -16.92 16.87 1.13
CA GLY A 305 -17.39 18.24 1.30
C GLY A 305 -18.01 18.83 0.03
N SER A 306 -19.01 19.70 0.20
CA SER A 306 -19.66 20.38 -0.92
C SER A 306 -18.85 21.60 -1.38
N VAL A 307 -18.42 21.57 -2.65
CA VAL A 307 -17.81 22.73 -3.34
C VAL A 307 -18.86 23.36 -4.26
N PRO A 308 -19.11 24.68 -4.18
CA PRO A 308 -20.15 25.33 -4.99
C PRO A 308 -19.95 25.12 -6.50
N GLY A 309 -20.98 24.58 -7.17
CA GLY A 309 -20.98 24.29 -8.60
C GLY A 309 -20.62 22.85 -8.97
N LEU A 310 -20.00 22.08 -8.05
CA LEU A 310 -19.56 20.71 -8.31
C LEU A 310 -20.58 19.68 -7.80
N PRO A 311 -20.60 18.44 -8.35
CA PRO A 311 -21.31 17.32 -7.73
C PRO A 311 -20.73 16.99 -6.35
N LEU A 312 -21.50 16.30 -5.51
CA LEU A 312 -20.96 15.70 -4.29
C LEU A 312 -20.13 14.47 -4.65
N ASN A 313 -18.99 14.27 -3.97
CA ASN A 313 -18.17 13.08 -4.13
C ASN A 313 -18.96 11.82 -3.70
N PRO A 314 -19.20 10.83 -4.59
CA PRO A 314 -19.90 9.60 -4.24
C PRO A 314 -19.04 8.65 -3.38
N THR A 315 -17.72 8.82 -3.41
CA THR A 315 -16.72 7.96 -2.77
C THR A 315 -15.73 8.79 -1.94
N PRO A 316 -16.16 9.38 -0.80
CA PRO A 316 -15.27 10.18 0.05
C PRO A 316 -14.09 9.37 0.60
N ALA A 317 -12.88 9.87 0.35
CA ALA A 317 -11.64 9.22 0.74
C ALA A 317 -11.42 9.21 2.27
N LYS A 318 -10.71 8.18 2.74
CA LYS A 318 -10.24 8.06 4.14
C LYS A 318 -8.76 8.39 4.31
N VAL A 319 -8.00 8.36 3.21
CA VAL A 319 -6.63 8.87 3.13
C VAL A 319 -6.58 9.92 2.02
N ILE A 320 -5.94 11.06 2.26
CA ILE A 320 -5.72 12.12 1.27
C ILE A 320 -4.21 12.34 1.16
N ASN A 321 -3.64 11.95 0.02
CA ASN A 321 -2.24 12.12 -0.32
C ASN A 321 -2.01 13.48 -1.00
N LEU A 322 -1.18 14.32 -0.39
CA LEU A 322 -0.70 15.59 -0.90
C LEU A 322 0.81 15.50 -1.18
N SER A 323 1.19 14.89 -2.32
CA SER A 323 2.59 14.79 -2.78
C SER A 323 3.15 16.12 -3.33
N LEU A 324 2.63 17.24 -2.85
CA LEU A 324 2.78 18.58 -3.40
C LEU A 324 3.21 19.58 -2.31
N GLY A 325 3.65 20.76 -2.72
CA GLY A 325 3.98 21.83 -1.80
C GLY A 325 4.32 23.16 -2.48
N GLY A 326 4.35 24.23 -1.69
CA GLY A 326 4.81 25.55 -2.12
C GLY A 326 5.41 26.35 -0.96
N ALA A 327 6.26 27.32 -1.27
CA ALA A 327 6.89 28.16 -0.25
C ALA A 327 5.88 29.15 0.37
N GLY A 328 5.79 29.17 1.71
CA GLY A 328 4.93 30.09 2.45
C GLY A 328 4.33 29.45 3.71
N THR A 329 3.60 30.26 4.50
CA THR A 329 2.86 29.81 5.68
C THR A 329 1.54 29.14 5.32
N CYS A 330 1.12 28.11 6.06
CA CYS A 330 -0.24 27.56 5.96
C CYS A 330 -1.30 28.67 6.12
N GLY A 331 -2.08 28.90 5.06
CA GLY A 331 -3.12 29.92 5.02
C GLY A 331 -4.48 29.39 5.48
N THR A 332 -5.35 30.28 5.96
CA THR A 332 -6.69 29.94 6.50
C THR A 332 -7.50 29.04 5.56
N THR A 333 -7.44 29.28 4.24
CA THR A 333 -8.14 28.46 3.23
C THR A 333 -7.73 26.99 3.29
N PHE A 334 -6.42 26.72 3.31
CA PHE A 334 -5.90 25.36 3.27
C PHE A 334 -6.12 24.66 4.63
N GLN A 335 -5.83 25.36 5.74
CA GLN A 335 -6.10 24.86 7.09
C GLN A 335 -7.60 24.53 7.30
N THR A 336 -8.51 25.31 6.71
CA THR A 336 -9.96 25.04 6.81
C THR A 336 -10.35 23.76 6.07
N ALA A 337 -9.79 23.51 4.88
CA ALA A 337 -10.03 22.27 4.13
C ALA A 337 -9.44 21.05 4.85
N ILE A 338 -8.22 21.16 5.38
CA ILE A 338 -7.55 20.11 6.17
C ILE A 338 -8.34 19.79 7.45
N ASN A 339 -8.81 20.82 8.17
CA ASN A 339 -9.63 20.63 9.37
C ASN A 339 -10.98 19.98 9.04
N TYR A 340 -11.58 20.33 7.90
CA TYR A 340 -12.80 19.68 7.42
C TYR A 340 -12.55 18.20 7.12
N ALA A 341 -11.49 17.87 6.38
CA ALA A 341 -11.13 16.49 6.06
C ALA A 341 -10.93 15.64 7.32
N ASN A 342 -10.16 16.16 8.28
CA ASN A 342 -9.97 15.51 9.57
C ASN A 342 -11.31 15.27 10.30
N SER A 343 -12.26 16.21 10.22
CA SER A 343 -13.60 16.05 10.83
C SER A 343 -14.52 15.02 10.16
N GLN A 344 -14.18 14.54 8.96
CA GLN A 344 -14.86 13.41 8.29
C GLN A 344 -14.12 12.07 8.50
N ASN A 345 -13.16 12.05 9.42
CA ASN A 345 -12.17 10.98 9.61
C ASN A 345 -11.42 10.63 8.30
N ALA A 346 -10.98 11.65 7.55
CA ALA A 346 -10.00 11.49 6.49
C ALA A 346 -8.63 11.99 6.98
N VAL A 347 -7.59 11.14 6.92
CA VAL A 347 -6.22 11.52 7.27
C VAL A 347 -5.56 12.23 6.09
N VAL A 348 -4.98 13.40 6.33
CA VAL A 348 -4.25 14.16 5.31
C VAL A 348 -2.76 13.95 5.50
N ILE A 349 -2.07 13.52 4.45
CA ILE A 349 -0.65 13.13 4.49
C ILE A 349 0.07 13.95 3.42
N THR A 350 1.19 14.61 3.77
CA THR A 350 1.85 15.61 2.93
C THR A 350 3.35 15.41 2.81
N ALA A 351 3.88 15.71 1.63
CA ALA A 351 5.31 15.85 1.40
C ALA A 351 5.91 16.97 2.26
N ALA A 352 7.10 16.77 2.83
CA ALA A 352 7.83 17.82 3.55
C ALA A 352 8.46 18.89 2.62
N GLY A 353 8.69 18.56 1.35
CA GLY A 353 9.38 19.39 0.35
C GLY A 353 10.84 18.97 0.12
N ASN A 354 11.45 19.49 -0.95
CA ASN A 354 12.65 18.95 -1.59
C ASN A 354 13.82 19.96 -1.67
N GLU A 355 13.83 20.98 -0.81
CA GLU A 355 14.77 22.11 -0.87
C GLU A 355 15.90 22.01 0.17
N ASN A 356 16.00 20.87 0.87
CA ASN A 356 16.87 20.60 2.01
C ASN A 356 16.82 21.70 3.09
N THR A 357 15.63 22.23 3.37
CA THR A 357 15.36 23.32 4.32
C THR A 357 14.41 22.89 5.43
N PHE A 358 14.04 23.82 6.31
CA PHE A 358 13.04 23.56 7.34
C PHE A 358 11.63 23.46 6.76
N ALA A 359 10.95 22.33 7.01
CA ALA A 359 9.59 22.05 6.51
C ALA A 359 8.55 23.13 6.91
N LYS A 360 8.74 23.84 8.02
CA LYS A 360 7.95 25.04 8.38
C LYS A 360 7.85 26.15 7.31
N TYR A 361 8.73 26.16 6.31
CA TYR A 361 8.71 27.12 5.21
C TYR A 361 7.86 26.66 4.01
N THR A 362 7.35 25.43 4.04
CA THR A 362 6.60 24.78 2.97
C THR A 362 5.18 24.49 3.43
N THR A 363 4.19 24.87 2.62
CA THR A 363 2.77 24.54 2.84
C THR A 363 2.35 23.46 1.83
N PRO A 364 1.58 22.42 2.23
CA PRO A 364 0.87 22.25 3.50
C PRO A 364 1.69 21.56 4.62
N ALA A 365 2.98 21.27 4.44
CA ALA A 365 3.85 20.67 5.46
C ALA A 365 3.96 21.47 6.80
N ASN A 366 3.52 22.73 6.80
CA ASN A 366 3.45 23.60 7.99
C ASN A 366 2.02 23.92 8.45
N CYS A 367 1.03 23.16 7.98
CA CYS A 367 -0.32 23.18 8.52
C CYS A 367 -0.43 22.31 9.79
N ASN A 368 -1.47 22.55 10.58
CA ASN A 368 -1.86 21.63 11.66
C ASN A 368 -2.70 20.49 11.06
N ASN A 369 -2.78 19.35 11.76
CA ASN A 369 -3.64 18.22 11.40
C ASN A 369 -3.31 17.57 10.03
N VAL A 370 -2.02 17.49 9.71
CA VAL A 370 -1.47 16.72 8.58
C VAL A 370 -0.36 15.81 9.09
N VAL A 371 -0.12 14.68 8.43
CA VAL A 371 1.05 13.82 8.65
C VAL A 371 2.14 14.22 7.65
N VAL A 372 3.24 14.76 8.13
CA VAL A 372 4.33 15.31 7.29
C VAL A 372 5.43 14.28 7.07
N VAL A 373 5.73 13.97 5.81
CA VAL A 373 6.59 12.86 5.41
C VAL A 373 7.93 13.34 4.85
N GLY A 374 9.02 12.94 5.52
CA GLY A 374 10.39 13.08 5.03
C GLY A 374 10.82 11.93 4.11
N ALA A 375 11.85 12.14 3.30
CA ALA A 375 12.37 11.15 2.36
C ALA A 375 13.68 10.51 2.82
N THR A 376 13.78 9.19 2.62
CA THR A 376 15.00 8.38 2.80
C THR A 376 15.45 7.72 1.50
N GLY A 377 16.77 7.53 1.35
CA GLY A 377 17.37 6.72 0.30
C GLY A 377 17.47 5.23 0.67
N ARG A 378 17.92 4.39 -0.28
CA ARG A 378 18.03 2.92 -0.11
C ARG A 378 19.01 2.49 0.98
N GLU A 379 19.93 3.38 1.34
CA GLU A 379 20.92 3.19 2.40
C GLU A 379 20.44 3.78 3.75
N GLY A 380 19.13 3.96 3.93
CA GLY A 380 18.49 4.40 5.19
C GLY A 380 18.76 5.85 5.61
N ASN A 381 19.56 6.59 4.85
CA ASN A 381 19.92 7.98 5.10
C ASN A 381 18.77 8.94 4.77
N LYS A 382 18.69 10.11 5.43
CA LYS A 382 17.85 11.21 4.93
C LYS A 382 18.30 11.55 3.51
N ALA A 383 17.40 11.45 2.54
CA ALA A 383 17.70 11.80 1.15
C ALA A 383 18.20 13.25 1.07
N ASN A 384 19.19 13.50 0.21
CA ASN A 384 19.95 14.76 0.26
C ASN A 384 19.08 16.03 0.12
N TYR A 385 18.02 15.95 -0.69
CA TYR A 385 17.04 17.01 -0.94
C TYR A 385 15.95 17.15 0.14
N SER A 386 15.70 16.14 0.99
CA SER A 386 14.52 16.15 1.88
C SER A 386 14.55 17.35 2.84
N ASN A 387 13.45 18.07 2.90
CA ASN A 387 13.19 18.99 4.01
C ASN A 387 13.12 18.21 5.34
N HIS A 388 13.31 18.96 6.42
CA HIS A 388 13.48 18.44 7.78
C HIS A 388 12.94 19.46 8.80
N GLY A 389 12.77 19.07 10.06
CA GLY A 389 12.35 19.96 11.14
C GLY A 389 11.55 19.23 12.22
N PRO A 390 11.10 19.95 13.27
CA PRO A 390 10.12 19.41 14.21
C PRO A 390 8.72 19.28 13.61
N GLU A 391 8.50 19.79 12.39
CA GLU A 391 7.27 19.61 11.63
C GLU A 391 7.21 18.27 10.88
N VAL A 392 8.33 17.56 10.69
CA VAL A 392 8.33 16.22 10.06
C VAL A 392 7.95 15.18 11.10
N ASP A 393 7.01 14.30 10.77
CA ASP A 393 6.41 13.34 11.70
C ASP A 393 7.06 11.95 11.63
N VAL A 394 7.27 11.49 10.40
CA VAL A 394 7.87 10.22 10.01
C VAL A 394 8.64 10.43 8.69
N SER A 395 9.48 9.47 8.32
CA SER A 395 10.04 9.39 6.97
C SER A 395 9.73 8.06 6.31
N ALA A 396 9.76 8.03 4.98
CA ALA A 396 9.52 6.84 4.16
C ALA A 396 10.51 6.80 2.98
N PRO A 397 10.55 5.71 2.19
CA PRO A 397 11.35 5.63 0.98
C PRO A 397 10.97 6.71 -0.03
N GLY A 398 11.83 7.71 -0.21
CA GLY A 398 11.70 8.74 -1.24
C GLY A 398 12.77 8.61 -2.33
N GLY A 399 13.80 7.80 -2.09
CA GLY A 399 14.86 7.47 -3.03
C GLY A 399 16.00 8.50 -3.08
N ASP A 400 17.19 8.05 -3.50
CA ASP A 400 18.34 8.91 -3.78
C ASP A 400 19.10 8.41 -5.03
N ALA A 401 18.80 8.99 -6.19
CA ALA A 401 19.45 8.62 -7.45
C ALA A 401 20.95 8.99 -7.49
N SER A 402 21.48 9.72 -6.51
CA SER A 402 22.91 10.03 -6.43
C SER A 402 23.76 8.85 -5.92
N THR A 403 23.16 7.86 -5.26
CA THR A 403 23.82 6.57 -4.95
C THR A 403 23.62 5.56 -6.08
N GLY A 404 22.48 5.59 -6.77
CA GLY A 404 22.26 4.90 -8.04
C GLY A 404 20.83 5.02 -8.55
N ARG A 405 20.58 4.84 -9.86
CA ARG A 405 19.21 4.93 -10.42
C ARG A 405 18.24 3.94 -9.75
N SER A 406 18.72 2.74 -9.39
CA SER A 406 17.98 1.71 -8.65
C SER A 406 17.84 1.99 -7.14
N SER A 407 18.35 3.12 -6.64
CA SER A 407 18.10 3.65 -5.29
C SER A 407 17.05 4.76 -5.29
N ALA A 408 16.50 5.11 -6.45
CA ALA A 408 15.26 5.88 -6.60
C ALA A 408 14.02 4.97 -6.48
N ILE A 409 12.80 5.53 -6.51
CA ILE A 409 11.54 4.79 -6.38
C ILE A 409 10.97 4.45 -7.76
N LEU A 410 10.76 3.15 -8.02
CA LEU A 410 10.10 2.65 -9.22
C LEU A 410 8.57 2.69 -9.04
N SER A 411 7.85 3.25 -10.03
CA SER A 411 6.40 3.19 -10.13
C SER A 411 5.92 3.40 -11.57
N THR A 412 4.62 3.34 -11.79
CA THR A 412 3.90 3.62 -13.05
C THR A 412 4.17 5.04 -13.56
N LEU A 413 4.20 5.22 -14.88
CA LEU A 413 4.55 6.47 -15.56
C LEU A 413 3.99 6.46 -17.01
N ASN A 414 4.07 7.58 -17.73
CA ASN A 414 3.85 7.60 -19.17
C ASN A 414 5.15 7.97 -19.92
N SER A 415 5.32 7.48 -21.16
CA SER A 415 6.48 7.77 -22.01
C SER A 415 6.43 9.15 -22.66
N GLY A 416 5.24 9.76 -22.71
CA GLY A 416 4.98 11.00 -23.42
C GLY A 416 5.82 12.15 -22.89
N ALA A 417 6.48 12.88 -23.79
CA ALA A 417 7.26 14.05 -23.39
C ALA A 417 6.38 15.28 -23.11
N ALA A 418 5.16 15.32 -23.65
CA ALA A 418 4.24 16.45 -23.62
C ALA A 418 2.83 16.02 -23.16
N GLY A 419 1.97 15.60 -24.09
CA GLY A 419 0.77 14.82 -23.75
C GLY A 419 1.08 13.33 -23.57
N PRO A 420 0.12 12.53 -23.08
CA PRO A 420 0.30 11.09 -22.91
C PRO A 420 0.52 10.36 -24.25
N GLU A 421 1.41 9.37 -24.25
CA GLU A 421 1.74 8.52 -25.41
C GLU A 421 1.53 7.03 -25.10
N THR A 422 2.40 6.41 -24.30
CA THR A 422 2.28 4.99 -23.88
C THR A 422 2.59 4.83 -22.40
N GLU A 423 1.87 3.92 -21.74
CA GLU A 423 2.17 3.46 -20.38
C GLU A 423 3.62 2.94 -20.25
N SER A 424 4.21 3.09 -19.07
CA SER A 424 5.64 2.82 -18.83
C SER A 424 5.96 2.79 -17.34
N TYR A 425 7.19 2.41 -16.98
CA TYR A 425 7.65 2.41 -15.58
C TYR A 425 8.84 3.35 -15.39
N GLY A 426 8.76 4.19 -14.34
CA GLY A 426 9.64 5.32 -14.09
C GLY A 426 10.31 5.27 -12.72
N TYR A 427 11.58 5.66 -12.68
CA TYR A 427 12.31 5.90 -11.43
C TYR A 427 12.28 7.39 -11.12
N LEU A 428 11.55 7.80 -10.07
CA LEU A 428 11.52 9.17 -9.54
C LEU A 428 12.08 9.22 -8.11
N GLN A 429 12.42 10.42 -7.64
CA GLN A 429 12.82 10.66 -6.26
C GLN A 429 12.13 11.92 -5.71
N GLY A 430 11.82 11.91 -4.41
CA GLY A 430 11.25 13.06 -3.73
C GLY A 430 10.57 12.71 -2.41
N THR A 431 10.29 13.71 -1.57
CA THR A 431 9.30 13.56 -0.49
C THR A 431 7.92 13.22 -1.07
N SER A 432 7.67 13.62 -2.31
CA SER A 432 6.50 13.26 -3.12
C SER A 432 6.39 11.76 -3.43
N MET A 433 7.48 10.99 -3.39
CA MET A 433 7.48 9.52 -3.49
C MET A 433 7.48 8.85 -2.11
N ALA A 434 7.92 9.55 -1.07
CA ALA A 434 7.78 9.10 0.33
C ALA A 434 6.35 9.25 0.88
N THR A 435 5.62 10.29 0.47
CA THR A 435 4.22 10.52 0.88
C THR A 435 3.26 9.37 0.51
N PRO A 436 3.23 8.86 -0.74
CA PRO A 436 2.33 7.77 -1.13
C PRO A 436 2.62 6.46 -0.40
N HIS A 437 3.87 6.20 -0.04
CA HIS A 437 4.23 5.08 0.82
C HIS A 437 3.52 5.13 2.19
N VAL A 438 3.47 6.31 2.82
CA VAL A 438 2.76 6.51 4.09
C VAL A 438 1.24 6.53 3.89
N ALA A 439 0.75 7.01 2.73
CA ALA A 439 -0.66 6.92 2.37
C ALA A 439 -1.14 5.47 2.17
N GLY A 440 -0.33 4.62 1.53
CA GLY A 440 -0.56 3.19 1.44
C GLY A 440 -0.56 2.54 2.83
N ALA A 441 0.45 2.80 3.66
CA ALA A 441 0.48 2.26 5.03
C ALA A 441 -0.74 2.68 5.87
N ALA A 442 -1.20 3.94 5.74
CA ALA A 442 -2.43 4.41 6.36
C ALA A 442 -3.68 3.70 5.82
N ALA A 443 -3.73 3.38 4.53
CA ALA A 443 -4.81 2.59 3.95
C ALA A 443 -4.81 1.13 4.43
N LEU A 444 -3.64 0.49 4.57
CA LEU A 444 -3.52 -0.84 5.20
C LEU A 444 -4.06 -0.82 6.64
N MET A 445 -3.71 0.22 7.42
CA MET A 445 -4.22 0.38 8.79
C MET A 445 -5.75 0.57 8.83
N LEU A 446 -6.29 1.43 7.97
CA LEU A 446 -7.72 1.75 7.91
C LEU A 446 -8.58 0.62 7.34
N SER A 447 -8.00 -0.31 6.58
CA SER A 447 -8.66 -1.54 6.14
C SER A 447 -8.84 -2.53 7.32
N VAL A 448 -7.91 -2.53 8.29
CA VAL A 448 -7.98 -3.36 9.51
C VAL A 448 -8.86 -2.75 10.60
N ASP A 449 -8.76 -1.44 10.83
CA ASP A 449 -9.65 -0.69 11.71
C ASP A 449 -10.18 0.58 11.01
N PRO A 450 -11.35 0.49 10.34
CA PRO A 450 -12.01 1.64 9.72
C PRO A 450 -12.51 2.71 10.71
N SER A 451 -12.36 2.50 12.02
CA SER A 451 -12.78 3.46 13.06
C SER A 451 -11.68 4.42 13.52
N LEU A 452 -10.43 4.21 13.09
CA LEU A 452 -9.29 5.06 13.44
C LEU A 452 -9.53 6.52 13.02
N THR A 453 -9.38 7.44 13.98
CA THR A 453 -9.30 8.88 13.66
C THR A 453 -7.93 9.23 13.06
N PRO A 454 -7.79 10.32 12.29
CA PRO A 454 -6.51 10.76 11.73
C PRO A 454 -5.37 10.86 12.74
N ALA A 455 -5.65 11.36 13.95
CA ALA A 455 -4.68 11.46 15.04
C ALA A 455 -4.26 10.08 15.61
N GLN A 456 -5.10 9.05 15.51
CA GLN A 456 -4.71 7.68 15.86
C GLN A 456 -3.84 7.05 14.75
N VAL A 457 -4.14 7.32 13.48
CA VAL A 457 -3.28 6.88 12.36
C VAL A 457 -1.89 7.51 12.47
N GLU A 458 -1.83 8.84 12.66
CA GLU A 458 -0.59 9.59 12.91
C GLU A 458 0.19 9.04 14.13
N ALA A 459 -0.49 8.86 15.27
CA ALA A 459 0.15 8.39 16.50
C ALA A 459 0.71 6.96 16.36
N GLN A 460 0.02 6.07 15.65
CA GLN A 460 0.48 4.70 15.42
C GLN A 460 1.64 4.66 14.42
N LEU A 461 1.54 5.37 13.28
CA LEU A 461 2.66 5.51 12.33
C LEU A 461 3.94 6.02 13.01
N LYS A 462 3.81 6.97 13.95
CA LYS A 462 4.92 7.46 14.78
C LYS A 462 5.42 6.38 15.76
N ALA A 463 4.52 5.77 16.54
CA ALA A 463 4.87 4.83 17.60
C ALA A 463 5.44 3.50 17.09
N THR A 464 5.11 3.10 15.85
CA THR A 464 5.62 1.88 15.22
C THR A 464 6.74 2.14 14.20
N SER A 465 7.14 3.39 14.00
CA SER A 465 8.29 3.72 13.15
C SER A 465 9.57 3.09 13.71
N ARG A 466 10.40 2.54 12.82
CA ARG A 466 11.70 1.95 13.18
C ARG A 466 12.80 3.01 13.17
N PRO A 467 13.85 2.89 14.00
CA PRO A 467 14.98 3.81 13.99
C PRO A 467 15.57 3.99 12.59
N PHE A 468 16.08 5.17 12.30
CA PHE A 468 16.80 5.42 11.05
C PHE A 468 18.02 4.50 10.94
N PRO A 469 18.13 3.70 9.86
CA PRO A 469 19.32 2.85 9.64
C PRO A 469 20.54 3.72 9.32
N GLY A 470 20.34 4.70 8.44
CA GLY A 470 21.32 5.71 8.08
C GLY A 470 21.19 7.00 8.89
N VAL A 471 21.83 8.06 8.40
CA VAL A 471 22.02 9.32 9.15
C VAL A 471 21.02 10.42 8.77
N CYS A 472 20.53 11.13 9.81
CA CYS A 472 19.78 12.38 9.72
C CYS A 472 20.59 13.52 10.37
N TYR A 473 21.72 13.92 9.75
CA TYR A 473 22.66 14.90 10.35
C TYR A 473 22.05 16.28 10.66
N THR A 474 20.97 16.65 9.97
CA THR A 474 20.22 17.90 10.22
C THR A 474 19.37 17.85 11.49
N GLY A 475 19.09 16.64 12.00
CA GLY A 475 17.93 16.39 12.86
C GLY A 475 16.60 16.59 12.12
N GLY A 476 15.49 16.27 12.80
CA GLY A 476 14.14 16.55 12.29
C GLY A 476 13.71 15.72 11.07
N CYS A 477 13.99 14.41 11.06
CA CYS A 477 13.43 13.49 10.06
C CYS A 477 12.13 12.81 10.53
N GLY A 478 11.52 13.34 11.60
CA GLY A 478 10.45 12.66 12.32
C GLY A 478 10.93 11.59 13.29
N THR A 479 10.00 10.74 13.71
CA THR A 479 10.18 9.71 14.75
C THR A 479 11.03 8.52 14.27
N GLY A 480 10.92 8.16 12.99
CA GLY A 480 11.64 7.04 12.39
C GLY A 480 11.28 6.85 10.93
N LEU A 481 11.78 5.76 10.36
CA LEU A 481 11.33 5.21 9.08
C LEU A 481 10.03 4.42 9.32
N VAL A 482 8.99 4.61 8.51
CA VAL A 482 7.72 3.88 8.68
C VAL A 482 7.93 2.38 8.48
N ASP A 483 7.33 1.58 9.36
CA ASP A 483 7.25 0.12 9.28
C ASP A 483 5.77 -0.27 9.11
N ALA A 484 5.40 -0.71 7.91
CA ALA A 484 4.02 -0.99 7.56
C ALA A 484 3.48 -2.21 8.32
N ALA A 485 4.29 -3.26 8.47
CA ALA A 485 3.91 -4.47 9.21
C ALA A 485 3.66 -4.16 10.70
N ALA A 486 4.53 -3.36 11.32
CA ALA A 486 4.35 -2.93 12.71
C ALA A 486 3.13 -2.02 12.88
N ALA A 487 2.91 -1.06 11.97
CA ALA A 487 1.76 -0.15 12.01
C ALA A 487 0.42 -0.90 11.89
N VAL A 488 0.31 -1.82 10.93
CA VAL A 488 -0.86 -2.68 10.72
C VAL A 488 -1.08 -3.63 11.91
N LYS A 489 0.00 -4.21 12.46
CA LYS A 489 -0.06 -5.07 13.66
C LYS A 489 -0.51 -4.30 14.92
N ALA A 490 -0.20 -3.01 15.03
CA ALA A 490 -0.56 -2.19 16.20
C ALA A 490 -2.03 -1.69 16.19
N VAL A 491 -2.68 -1.65 15.02
CA VAL A 491 -4.12 -1.34 14.89
C VAL A 491 -4.99 -2.59 14.76
N ALA A 492 -4.40 -3.76 14.50
CA ALA A 492 -5.11 -5.04 14.52
C ALA A 492 -5.84 -5.23 15.87
N PRO A 493 -7.16 -5.55 15.88
CA PRO A 493 -7.89 -5.74 17.12
C PRO A 493 -7.23 -6.83 17.96
N ALA A 494 -6.93 -6.51 19.22
CA ALA A 494 -6.20 -7.41 20.12
C ALA A 494 -6.95 -8.75 20.24
N VAL A 495 -6.42 -9.78 19.57
CA VAL A 495 -7.04 -11.10 19.51
C VAL A 495 -6.93 -11.74 20.88
N ASN A 496 -7.97 -11.55 21.71
CA ASN A 496 -8.18 -12.36 22.90
C ASN A 496 -8.13 -13.83 22.44
N PRO A 497 -7.17 -14.66 22.90
CA PRO A 497 -7.06 -16.03 22.45
C PRO A 497 -8.26 -16.87 22.89
N GLN A 498 -9.05 -16.40 23.87
CA GLN A 498 -10.22 -17.04 24.45
C GLN A 498 -11.46 -16.11 24.41
N PRO A 499 -12.00 -15.76 23.22
CA PRO A 499 -13.21 -14.96 23.12
C PRO A 499 -14.49 -15.79 23.30
N PHE A 500 -14.37 -17.12 23.28
CA PHE A 500 -15.45 -18.08 23.46
C PHE A 500 -15.06 -19.15 24.48
N SER A 501 -15.98 -19.51 25.38
CA SER A 501 -15.76 -20.47 26.47
C SER A 501 -15.60 -21.92 26.01
N ASP A 502 -15.90 -22.21 24.75
CA ASP A 502 -15.83 -23.54 24.13
C ASP A 502 -14.73 -23.69 23.06
N VAL A 503 -13.83 -22.70 22.94
CA VAL A 503 -12.71 -22.70 22.00
C VAL A 503 -11.38 -22.53 22.77
N PRO A 504 -10.85 -23.58 23.43
CA PRO A 504 -9.63 -23.49 24.25
C PRO A 504 -8.36 -23.19 23.45
N VAL A 505 -7.35 -22.60 24.10
CA VAL A 505 -6.03 -22.33 23.48
C VAL A 505 -5.42 -23.65 22.98
N GLY A 506 -4.85 -23.63 21.78
CA GLY A 506 -4.34 -24.84 21.12
C GLY A 506 -5.41 -25.73 20.49
N MET A 507 -6.71 -25.41 20.58
CA MET A 507 -7.72 -26.06 19.74
C MET A 507 -7.43 -25.80 18.26
N LYS A 508 -7.63 -26.82 17.42
CA LYS A 508 -7.50 -26.67 15.97
C LYS A 508 -8.43 -25.56 15.45
N PHE A 509 -7.87 -24.61 14.72
CA PHE A 509 -8.51 -23.38 14.23
C PHE A 509 -8.89 -22.34 15.32
N GLN A 510 -8.33 -22.43 16.54
CA GLN A 510 -8.58 -21.43 17.59
C GLN A 510 -8.22 -20.02 17.15
N ARG A 511 -7.04 -19.82 16.53
CA ARG A 511 -6.58 -18.51 16.03
C ARG A 511 -7.58 -17.89 15.07
N GLU A 512 -8.06 -18.65 14.09
CA GLU A 512 -9.00 -18.22 13.06
C GLU A 512 -10.38 -17.92 13.66
N MET A 513 -10.85 -18.72 14.62
CA MET A 513 -12.10 -18.46 15.35
C MET A 513 -12.00 -17.21 16.25
N SER A 514 -10.87 -16.98 16.90
CA SER A 514 -10.66 -15.77 17.71
C SER A 514 -10.41 -14.52 16.85
N TRP A 515 -9.82 -14.66 15.65
CA TRP A 515 -9.80 -13.60 14.64
C TRP A 515 -11.22 -13.23 14.20
N MET A 516 -12.08 -14.20 13.88
CA MET A 516 -13.49 -13.93 13.54
C MET A 516 -14.25 -13.19 14.67
N ALA A 517 -13.85 -13.37 15.93
CA ALA A 517 -14.39 -12.61 17.06
C ALA A 517 -13.82 -11.18 17.13
N ALA A 518 -12.51 -11.05 16.98
CA ALA A 518 -11.78 -9.78 17.05
C ALA A 518 -12.21 -8.82 15.93
N SER A 519 -12.40 -9.33 14.71
CA SER A 519 -12.96 -8.60 13.57
C SER A 519 -14.50 -8.47 13.60
N GLY A 520 -15.18 -8.90 14.68
CA GLY A 520 -16.63 -8.80 14.85
C GLY A 520 -17.49 -9.69 13.93
N ILE A 521 -16.89 -10.38 12.96
CA ILE A 521 -17.54 -11.23 11.95
C ILE A 521 -18.42 -12.29 12.63
N SER A 522 -17.86 -13.05 13.58
CA SER A 522 -18.60 -13.96 14.45
C SER A 522 -18.69 -13.42 15.86
N THR A 523 -19.91 -13.12 16.32
CA THR A 523 -20.15 -12.75 17.72
C THR A 523 -20.43 -13.98 18.61
N GLY A 524 -20.58 -15.18 18.03
CA GLY A 524 -20.99 -16.38 18.76
C GLY A 524 -22.36 -16.25 19.45
N TRP A 525 -22.71 -17.25 20.24
CA TRP A 525 -23.93 -17.33 21.05
C TRP A 525 -23.67 -16.79 22.46
N THR A 526 -24.58 -16.00 23.01
CA THR A 526 -24.56 -15.71 24.46
C THR A 526 -25.21 -16.86 25.20
N GLU A 527 -24.49 -17.48 26.13
CA GLU A 527 -24.99 -18.53 27.00
C GLU A 527 -25.64 -17.94 28.27
N PHE A 528 -26.28 -18.76 29.09
CA PHE A 528 -27.11 -18.32 30.23
C PHE A 528 -26.34 -17.57 31.34
N ASP A 529 -25.05 -17.88 31.49
CA ASP A 529 -24.12 -17.21 32.42
C ASP A 529 -23.55 -15.88 31.87
N GLY A 530 -23.88 -15.52 30.62
CA GLY A 530 -23.34 -14.37 29.92
C GLY A 530 -22.04 -14.63 29.16
N ALA A 531 -21.48 -15.84 29.22
CA ALA A 531 -20.34 -16.22 28.39
C ALA A 531 -20.72 -16.25 26.90
N ARG A 532 -19.72 -16.22 26.02
CA ARG A 532 -19.92 -16.44 24.58
C ARG A 532 -19.44 -17.84 24.20
N ALA A 533 -20.15 -18.51 23.29
CA ALA A 533 -19.75 -19.79 22.72
C ALA A 533 -19.78 -19.74 21.18
N TYR A 534 -18.77 -20.32 20.53
CA TYR A 534 -18.68 -20.37 19.06
C TYR A 534 -19.39 -21.60 18.47
N ARG A 535 -19.35 -22.72 19.21
CA ARG A 535 -19.88 -24.04 18.86
C ARG A 535 -19.18 -24.68 17.64
N PRO A 536 -17.84 -24.84 17.67
CA PRO A 536 -16.96 -25.09 16.51
C PRO A 536 -17.27 -26.33 15.67
N LEU A 537 -17.94 -27.34 16.24
CA LEU A 537 -18.30 -28.57 15.54
C LEU A 537 -19.77 -28.58 15.04
N THR A 538 -20.49 -27.46 15.18
CA THR A 538 -21.87 -27.31 14.72
C THR A 538 -21.89 -26.79 13.29
N ALA A 539 -22.75 -27.36 12.44
CA ALA A 539 -22.92 -26.88 11.07
C ALA A 539 -23.50 -25.46 11.05
N VAL A 540 -22.90 -24.57 10.25
CA VAL A 540 -23.36 -23.18 10.08
C VAL A 540 -24.60 -23.16 9.18
N ASN A 541 -25.67 -22.52 9.65
CA ASN A 541 -26.88 -22.26 8.86
C ASN A 541 -26.68 -21.10 7.88
N ARG A 542 -27.49 -21.07 6.83
CA ARG A 542 -27.41 -20.05 5.77
C ARG A 542 -27.67 -18.63 6.29
N ASP A 543 -28.58 -18.46 7.24
CA ASP A 543 -28.83 -17.15 7.88
C ASP A 543 -27.61 -16.61 8.64
N ALA A 544 -26.92 -17.47 9.39
CA ALA A 544 -25.66 -17.13 10.06
C ALA A 544 -24.53 -16.82 9.06
N MET A 545 -24.47 -17.54 7.94
CA MET A 545 -23.54 -17.23 6.85
C MET A 545 -23.78 -15.85 6.25
N ALA A 546 -25.04 -15.46 6.01
CA ALA A 546 -25.37 -14.11 5.56
C ALA A 546 -24.85 -13.04 6.53
N ALA A 547 -25.02 -13.28 7.84
CA ALA A 547 -24.56 -12.39 8.88
C ALA A 547 -23.03 -12.31 9.01
N PHE A 548 -22.30 -13.36 8.65
CA PHE A 548 -20.84 -13.34 8.57
C PHE A 548 -20.36 -12.53 7.35
N MET A 549 -20.91 -12.83 6.16
CA MET A 549 -20.53 -12.14 4.92
C MET A 549 -20.85 -10.64 4.96
N TYR A 550 -22.02 -10.25 5.47
CA TYR A 550 -22.37 -8.83 5.64
C TYR A 550 -21.41 -8.07 6.56
N ARG A 551 -20.93 -8.69 7.64
CA ARG A 551 -19.92 -8.07 8.53
C ARG A 551 -18.52 -8.05 7.92
N MET A 552 -18.16 -9.10 7.18
CA MET A 552 -16.91 -9.18 6.43
C MET A 552 -16.81 -8.06 5.37
N ALA A 553 -17.93 -7.72 4.71
CA ALA A 553 -18.04 -6.55 3.82
C ALA A 553 -18.14 -5.19 4.55
N GLY A 554 -17.71 -5.09 5.81
CA GLY A 554 -17.73 -3.84 6.59
C GLY A 554 -19.10 -3.44 7.17
N SER A 555 -20.12 -4.30 7.13
CA SER A 555 -21.51 -4.00 7.54
C SER A 555 -22.15 -2.81 6.78
N PRO A 556 -22.18 -2.85 5.44
CA PRO A 556 -22.45 -1.68 4.59
C PRO A 556 -23.87 -1.16 4.77
N ALA A 557 -24.03 0.17 4.72
CA ALA A 557 -25.29 0.86 5.03
C ALA A 557 -26.44 0.48 4.07
N PHE A 558 -27.27 -0.49 4.49
CA PHE A 558 -28.33 -1.07 3.67
C PHE A 558 -29.71 -0.94 4.32
N THR A 559 -30.70 -0.50 3.54
CA THR A 559 -32.13 -0.48 3.95
C THR A 559 -32.85 -1.67 3.31
N PRO A 560 -33.19 -2.73 4.07
CA PRO A 560 -33.85 -3.89 3.51
C PRO A 560 -35.30 -3.55 3.06
N PRO A 561 -35.80 -4.18 1.97
CA PRO A 561 -37.13 -3.89 1.45
C PRO A 561 -38.22 -4.31 2.44
N THR A 562 -39.38 -3.63 2.39
CA THR A 562 -40.55 -3.98 3.22
C THR A 562 -41.23 -5.30 2.83
N ARG A 563 -40.83 -5.89 1.69
CA ARG A 563 -41.20 -7.23 1.24
C ARG A 563 -39.93 -7.99 0.89
N SER A 564 -39.75 -9.15 1.51
CA SER A 564 -38.57 -10.01 1.30
C SER A 564 -38.37 -10.40 -0.18
N PRO A 565 -37.11 -10.46 -0.67
CA PRO A 565 -36.78 -11.04 -1.97
C PRO A 565 -36.94 -12.58 -2.00
N PHE A 566 -37.08 -13.23 -0.84
CA PHE A 566 -37.26 -14.67 -0.71
C PHE A 566 -38.58 -15.01 0.00
N ALA A 567 -39.36 -15.93 -0.58
CA ALA A 567 -40.72 -16.25 -0.16
C ALA A 567 -40.81 -17.04 1.16
N ASP A 568 -39.68 -17.52 1.67
CA ASP A 568 -39.51 -18.30 2.91
C ASP A 568 -38.70 -17.54 3.99
N VAL A 569 -38.61 -16.21 3.85
CA VAL A 569 -37.90 -15.31 4.76
C VAL A 569 -38.87 -14.22 5.21
N ASP A 570 -39.18 -14.20 6.51
CA ASP A 570 -40.02 -13.17 7.13
C ASP A 570 -39.20 -11.91 7.43
N THR A 571 -39.79 -10.73 7.26
CA THR A 571 -39.06 -9.45 7.41
C THR A 571 -38.76 -9.08 8.87
N SER A 572 -39.32 -9.81 9.83
CA SER A 572 -39.01 -9.70 11.27
C SER A 572 -38.00 -10.74 11.78
N GLN A 573 -37.57 -11.69 10.93
CA GLN A 573 -36.70 -12.78 11.37
C GLN A 573 -35.24 -12.33 11.55
N LYS A 574 -34.50 -13.06 12.40
CA LYS A 574 -33.08 -12.80 12.63
C LYS A 574 -32.30 -12.87 11.32
N PHE A 575 -31.37 -11.93 11.13
CA PHE A 575 -30.53 -11.78 9.95
C PHE A 575 -31.29 -11.47 8.63
N TYR A 576 -32.53 -10.94 8.70
CA TYR A 576 -33.29 -10.54 7.51
C TYR A 576 -32.55 -9.50 6.65
N LEU A 577 -31.94 -8.49 7.30
CA LEU A 577 -31.23 -7.42 6.61
C LEU A 577 -30.07 -7.99 5.77
N GLU A 578 -29.26 -8.83 6.39
CA GLU A 578 -28.09 -9.45 5.78
C GLU A 578 -28.48 -10.44 4.66
N MET A 579 -29.56 -11.22 4.84
CA MET A 579 -30.12 -12.08 3.79
C MET A 579 -30.66 -11.28 2.60
N ALA A 580 -31.32 -10.14 2.84
CA ALA A 580 -31.82 -9.27 1.79
C ALA A 580 -30.69 -8.51 1.07
N TRP A 581 -29.63 -8.12 1.79
CA TRP A 581 -28.45 -7.49 1.22
C TRP A 581 -27.72 -8.43 0.24
N LEU A 582 -27.47 -9.69 0.63
CA LEU A 582 -26.90 -10.71 -0.26
C LEU A 582 -27.74 -10.93 -1.54
N ALA A 583 -29.04 -10.62 -1.50
CA ALA A 583 -29.92 -10.72 -2.66
C ALA A 583 -29.86 -9.49 -3.58
N SER A 584 -29.47 -8.32 -3.05
CA SER A 584 -29.28 -7.09 -3.83
C SER A 584 -27.90 -6.99 -4.49
N THR A 585 -26.84 -7.53 -3.86
CA THR A 585 -25.52 -7.67 -4.49
C THR A 585 -25.52 -8.82 -5.51
N GLY A 586 -26.27 -9.89 -5.24
CA GLY A 586 -26.40 -11.05 -6.13
C GLY A 586 -25.64 -12.29 -5.65
N ILE A 587 -24.75 -12.11 -4.68
CA ILE A 587 -24.01 -13.15 -3.94
C ILE A 587 -24.94 -14.32 -3.57
N SER A 588 -26.17 -14.03 -3.13
CA SER A 588 -27.24 -15.01 -2.97
C SER A 588 -28.36 -14.87 -4.02
N THR A 589 -28.30 -15.69 -5.07
CA THR A 589 -29.39 -15.81 -6.05
C THR A 589 -30.66 -16.48 -5.51
N GLY A 590 -30.54 -17.29 -4.45
CA GLY A 590 -31.59 -18.20 -3.92
C GLY A 590 -31.92 -19.37 -4.86
N TRP A 591 -32.82 -20.26 -4.43
CA TRP A 591 -33.40 -21.30 -5.29
C TRP A 591 -34.69 -20.81 -5.93
N ALA A 592 -34.76 -20.89 -7.26
CA ALA A 592 -36.00 -20.66 -8.01
C ALA A 592 -37.07 -21.70 -7.66
N GLY A 593 -38.28 -21.22 -7.38
CA GLY A 593 -39.48 -22.01 -7.19
C GLY A 593 -40.52 -21.74 -8.29
N PRO A 594 -41.74 -22.31 -8.16
CA PRO A 594 -42.83 -22.05 -9.08
C PRO A 594 -43.15 -20.55 -9.22
N ASN A 595 -43.68 -20.15 -10.38
CA ASN A 595 -44.17 -18.80 -10.67
C ASN A 595 -43.13 -17.67 -10.44
N GLY A 596 -41.83 -17.95 -10.62
CA GLY A 596 -40.76 -16.97 -10.46
C GLY A 596 -40.44 -16.61 -9.00
N THR A 597 -40.99 -17.34 -8.03
CA THR A 597 -40.61 -17.18 -6.61
C THR A 597 -39.17 -17.63 -6.38
N LYS A 598 -38.52 -17.08 -5.35
CA LYS A 598 -37.20 -17.51 -4.87
C LYS A 598 -37.28 -17.91 -3.40
N THR A 599 -36.42 -18.83 -2.97
CA THR A 599 -36.31 -19.27 -1.57
C THR A 599 -34.85 -19.22 -1.10
N TYR A 600 -34.63 -18.88 0.17
CA TYR A 600 -33.29 -18.76 0.78
C TYR A 600 -32.94 -19.92 1.72
N ARG A 601 -33.94 -20.57 2.32
CA ARG A 601 -33.79 -21.69 3.27
C ARG A 601 -32.91 -21.36 4.47
N ALA A 602 -33.18 -20.22 5.10
CA ALA A 602 -32.45 -19.61 6.22
C ALA A 602 -31.87 -20.61 7.23
N LEU A 603 -32.73 -21.45 7.81
CA LEU A 603 -32.38 -22.39 8.89
C LEU A 603 -31.81 -23.74 8.40
N THR A 604 -31.37 -23.83 7.14
CA THR A 604 -30.69 -25.03 6.63
C THR A 604 -29.16 -24.86 6.67
N PRO A 605 -28.40 -25.93 6.97
CA PRO A 605 -26.93 -25.90 6.89
C PRO A 605 -26.39 -25.51 5.51
N VAL A 606 -25.23 -24.85 5.48
CA VAL A 606 -24.51 -24.55 4.24
C VAL A 606 -23.72 -25.79 3.78
N ASN A 607 -24.09 -26.36 2.63
CA ASN A 607 -23.28 -27.38 1.97
C ASN A 607 -22.03 -26.76 1.30
N ARG A 608 -20.98 -27.55 1.06
CA ARG A 608 -19.69 -27.06 0.51
C ARG A 608 -19.79 -26.44 -0.89
N ASP A 609 -20.70 -26.94 -1.74
CA ASP A 609 -21.02 -26.38 -3.06
C ASP A 609 -21.70 -25.00 -2.94
N ALA A 610 -22.67 -24.87 -2.02
CA ALA A 610 -23.32 -23.61 -1.72
C ALA A 610 -22.36 -22.60 -1.06
N MET A 611 -21.38 -23.06 -0.27
CA MET A 611 -20.32 -22.23 0.29
C MET A 611 -19.42 -21.67 -0.82
N ALA A 612 -18.92 -22.54 -1.72
CA ALA A 612 -18.08 -22.10 -2.83
C ALA A 612 -18.82 -21.10 -3.74
N ALA A 613 -20.11 -21.33 -4.03
CA ALA A 613 -20.93 -20.42 -4.81
C ALA A 613 -21.30 -19.10 -4.11
N PHE A 614 -21.17 -19.03 -2.78
CA PHE A 614 -21.23 -17.77 -2.04
C PHE A 614 -19.88 -17.05 -2.08
N MET A 615 -18.79 -17.74 -1.71
CA MET A 615 -17.44 -17.17 -1.66
C MET A 615 -17.00 -16.60 -3.02
N TYR A 616 -17.19 -17.36 -4.10
CA TYR A 616 -16.83 -16.95 -5.46
C TYR A 616 -17.48 -15.61 -5.87
N ARG A 617 -18.77 -15.41 -5.56
CA ARG A 617 -19.46 -14.14 -5.88
C ARG A 617 -19.15 -13.03 -4.90
N PHE A 618 -18.82 -13.37 -3.65
CA PHE A 618 -18.35 -12.37 -2.70
C PHE A 618 -17.04 -11.76 -3.23
N SER A 619 -16.09 -12.59 -3.67
CA SER A 619 -14.85 -12.15 -4.34
C SER A 619 -15.01 -11.57 -5.75
N GLU A 620 -16.22 -11.41 -6.26
CA GLU A 620 -16.51 -10.59 -7.46
C GLU A 620 -16.98 -9.16 -7.07
N ASP A 621 -17.36 -8.94 -5.80
CA ASP A 621 -17.91 -7.70 -5.25
C ASP A 621 -17.06 -7.07 -4.11
N TYR A 622 -16.23 -7.87 -3.40
CA TYR A 622 -15.55 -7.56 -2.11
C TYR A 622 -14.28 -8.38 -1.87
#